data_AF-A0A9D8BNZ5-F1
#
_entry.id   AF-A0A9D8BNZ5-F1
#
_cell.length_a   1.000
_cell.length_b   1.000
_cell.length_c   1.000
_cell.angle_alpha   90.00
_cell.angle_beta   90.00
_cell.angle_gamma   90.00
#
_symmetry.space_group_name_H-M   'P 1'
#
loop_
_entity.id
_entity.type
_entity.pdbx_description
1 polymer ?
#
loop_
_entity_poly.entity_id
_entity_poly.type
_entity_poly.pdbx_seq_one_letter_code
_entity_poly.pdbx_strand_id
1 'polypeptide(L)'
;GQVLPYWLIATYLVHTFGELCLSPVGLSAVTKLAPRRFLGQMMGLWFLATSLGNLIAGLTAGKVTETIAEMPAQFFRIVLITAGAGVALLLLVRPMRKLIGEIR
;
A
#
# COMPACT_ATOMS: atom_id res chain seq x y z
N GLY A 1 2.37 -27.51 -16.66
CA GLY A 1 3.54 -27.65 -15.79
C GLY A 1 3.15 -27.23 -14.40
N GLN A 2 3.17 -28.16 -13.43
CA GLN A 2 2.88 -27.84 -12.03
C GLN A 2 4.03 -27.00 -11.49
N VAL A 3 3.82 -25.69 -11.40
CA VAL A 3 4.69 -24.82 -10.61
C VAL A 3 4.60 -25.27 -9.16
N LEU A 4 5.74 -25.57 -8.53
CA LEU A 4 5.77 -25.97 -7.14
C LEU A 4 5.17 -24.85 -6.27
N PRO A 5 4.36 -25.18 -5.23
CA PRO A 5 3.71 -24.20 -4.36
C PRO A 5 4.68 -23.29 -3.59
N TYR A 6 5.98 -23.56 -3.66
CA TYR A 6 7.04 -22.72 -3.11
C TYR A 6 6.95 -21.26 -3.56
N TRP A 7 6.60 -21.01 -4.82
CA TRP A 7 6.48 -19.64 -5.33
C TRP A 7 5.35 -18.86 -4.63
N LEU A 8 4.19 -19.50 -4.43
CA LEU A 8 3.09 -18.91 -3.68
C LEU A 8 3.52 -18.64 -2.23
N ILE A 9 4.11 -19.62 -1.56
CA ILE A 9 4.57 -19.47 -0.17
C ILE A 9 5.52 -18.27 -0.04
N ALA A 10 6.51 -18.15 -0.93
CA ALA A 10 7.46 -17.03 -0.92
C ALA A 10 6.77 -15.68 -1.15
N THR A 11 5.86 -15.58 -2.12
CA THR A 11 5.15 -14.31 -2.40
C THR A 11 4.25 -13.88 -1.25
N TYR A 12 3.48 -14.79 -0.66
CA TYR A 12 2.64 -14.51 0.51
C TYR A 12 3.48 -14.11 1.72
N LEU A 13 4.60 -14.80 1.96
CA LEU A 13 5.51 -14.48 3.05
C LEU A 13 6.09 -13.06 2.92
N VAL A 14 6.55 -12.67 1.73
CA VAL A 14 7.02 -11.30 1.46
C VAL A 14 5.89 -10.28 1.67
N HIS A 15 4.67 -10.59 1.22
CA HIS A 15 3.51 -9.72 1.41
C HIS A 15 3.19 -9.52 2.90
N THR A 16 3.17 -10.61 3.67
CA THR A 16 2.91 -10.57 5.12
C THR A 16 3.98 -9.78 5.87
N PHE A 17 5.26 -9.95 5.54
CA PHE A 17 6.32 -9.11 6.14
C PHE A 17 6.14 -7.63 5.79
N GLY A 18 5.68 -7.33 4.58
CA GLY A 18 5.29 -5.97 4.18
C GLY A 18 4.19 -5.40 5.06
N GLU A 19 3.09 -6.14 5.24
CA GLU A 19 1.96 -5.72 6.07
C GLU A 19 2.34 -5.54 7.55
N LEU A 20 3.17 -6.45 8.08
CA LEU A 20 3.68 -6.36 9.45
C LEU A 20 4.54 -5.12 9.67
N CYS A 21 5.26 -4.63 8.65
CA CYS A 21 6.01 -3.38 8.75
C CYS A 21 5.09 -2.15 8.63
N LEU A 22 4.07 -2.24 7.77
CA LEU A 22 3.25 -1.08 7.40
C LEU A 22 2.18 -0.75 8.46
N SER A 23 1.55 -1.78 9.04
CA SER A 23 0.48 -1.63 10.03
C SER A 23 0.90 -0.89 11.32
N PRO A 24 2.00 -1.26 12.01
CA PRO A 24 2.41 -0.58 13.24
C PRO A 24 3.05 0.79 12.97
N VAL A 25 3.80 0.94 11.87
CA VAL A 25 4.46 2.22 11.52
C VAL A 25 3.43 3.25 11.04
N GLY A 26 2.46 2.84 10.23
CA GLY A 26 1.42 3.71 9.70
C GLY A 26 0.54 4.29 10.81
N LEU A 27 0.05 3.45 11.72
CA LEU A 27 -0.76 3.91 12.85
C LEU A 27 0.03 4.82 13.81
N SER A 28 1.31 4.51 14.06
CA SER A 28 2.19 5.37 14.87
C SER A 28 2.43 6.73 14.21
N ALA A 29 2.59 6.79 12.89
CA ALA A 29 2.76 8.04 12.17
C ALA A 29 1.49 8.91 12.25
N VAL A 30 0.31 8.33 12.03
CA VAL A 30 -0.98 9.03 12.10
C VAL A 30 -1.20 9.63 13.48
N THR A 31 -0.88 8.90 14.55
CA THR A 31 -1.05 9.38 15.94
C THR A 31 -0.01 10.43 16.35
N LYS A 32 1.24 10.32 15.89
CA LYS A 32 2.29 11.31 16.17
C LYS A 32 2.12 12.62 15.41
N LEU A 33 1.58 12.57 14.19
CA LEU A 33 1.37 13.74 13.34
C LEU A 33 -0.01 14.38 13.54
N ALA A 34 -0.91 13.71 14.24
CA ALA A 34 -2.24 14.23 14.52
C ALA A 34 -2.22 15.37 15.55
N PRO A 35 -2.91 16.49 15.27
CA PRO A 35 -3.17 17.52 16.28
C PRO A 35 -3.96 16.91 17.44
N ARG A 36 -3.62 17.26 18.69
CA ARG A 36 -4.27 16.71 19.91
C ARG A 36 -5.81 16.78 19.89
N ARG A 37 -6.38 17.77 19.19
CA ARG A 37 -7.83 17.97 19.04
C ARG A 37 -8.50 17.04 18.01
N PHE A 38 -7.75 16.51 17.05
CA PHE A 38 -8.28 15.79 15.88
C PHE A 38 -7.78 14.33 15.78
N LEU A 39 -7.28 13.76 16.88
CA LEU A 39 -6.79 12.38 16.93
C LEU A 39 -7.81 11.36 16.40
N GLY A 40 -9.08 11.47 16.82
CA GLY A 40 -10.15 10.59 16.34
C GLY A 40 -10.44 10.72 14.85
N GLN A 41 -10.34 11.94 14.29
CA GLN A 41 -10.55 12.18 12.87
C GLN A 41 -9.38 11.65 12.02
N MET A 42 -8.15 11.78 12.51
CA MET A 42 -6.96 11.24 11.84
C MET A 42 -6.97 9.71 11.78
N MET A 43 -7.43 9.04 12.86
CA MET A 43 -7.66 7.59 12.83
C MET A 43 -8.80 7.20 11.87
N GLY A 44 -9.88 7.99 11.81
CA GLY A 44 -10.93 7.81 10.80
C GLY A 44 -10.41 7.92 9.37
N LEU A 45 -9.53 8.88 9.10
CA LEU A 45 -8.91 9.05 7.78
C LEU A 45 -7.99 7.89 7.42
N TRP A 46 -7.26 7.31 8.39
CA TRP A 46 -6.44 6.11 8.19
C TRP A 46 -7.28 4.91 7.73
N PHE A 47 -8.39 4.63 8.44
CA PHE A 47 -9.29 3.53 8.06
C PHE A 47 -10.00 3.80 6.74
N LEU A 48 -10.41 5.04 6.48
CA LEU A 48 -11.02 5.43 5.21
C LEU A 48 -10.05 5.22 4.04
N ALA A 49 -8.80 5.64 4.18
CA ALA A 49 -7.75 5.43 3.17
C ALA A 49 -7.52 3.92 2.91
N THR A 50 -7.53 3.10 3.97
CA THR A 50 -7.38 1.64 3.87
C THR A 50 -8.57 1.00 3.15
N SER A 51 -9.80 1.43 3.46
CA SER A 51 -11.02 0.96 2.79
C SER A 51 -11.02 1.34 1.31
N LEU A 52 -10.64 2.57 0.98
CA LEU A 52 -10.54 3.04 -0.40
C LEU A 52 -9.46 2.26 -1.19
N GLY A 53 -8.32 1.99 -0.56
CA GLY A 53 -7.27 1.14 -1.15
C GLY A 53 -7.77 -0.26 -1.50
N ASN A 54 -8.49 -0.89 -0.56
CA ASN A 54 -9.12 -2.20 -0.79
C ASN A 54 -10.19 -2.15 -1.91
N LEU A 55 -10.98 -1.08 -2.00
CA LEU A 55 -11.95 -0.89 -3.08
C LEU A 55 -11.26 -0.83 -4.44
N ILE A 56 -10.18 -0.04 -4.57
CA ILE A 56 -9.41 0.09 -5.82
C ILE A 56 -8.76 -1.25 -6.17
N ALA A 57 -8.21 -1.96 -5.19
CA ALA A 57 -7.65 -3.30 -5.39
C ALA A 57 -8.72 -4.28 -5.89
N GLY A 58 -9.93 -4.28 -5.30
CA GLY A 58 -11.05 -5.11 -5.72
C GLY A 58 -11.54 -4.80 -7.13
N LEU A 59 -11.67 -3.52 -7.50
CA LEU A 59 -12.03 -3.09 -8.86
C LEU A 59 -10.96 -3.48 -9.90
N THR A 60 -9.70 -3.50 -9.50
CA THR A 60 -8.59 -3.93 -10.37
C THR A 60 -8.57 -5.44 -10.52
N ALA A 61 -8.81 -6.19 -9.44
CA ALA A 61 -8.91 -7.65 -9.44
C ALA A 61 -10.12 -8.13 -10.27
N GLY A 62 -11.26 -7.45 -10.19
CA GLY A 62 -12.47 -7.80 -10.95
C GLY A 62 -12.37 -7.55 -12.47
N LYS A 63 -11.35 -6.81 -12.93
CA LYS A 63 -11.06 -6.56 -14.35
C LYS A 63 -10.02 -7.52 -14.93
N VAL A 64 -9.57 -8.50 -14.15
CA VAL A 64 -8.60 -9.49 -14.61
C VAL A 64 -9.28 -10.46 -15.55
N THR A 65 -8.93 -10.41 -16.84
CA THR A 65 -9.45 -11.35 -17.84
C THR A 65 -8.86 -12.74 -17.59
N GLU A 66 -9.67 -13.79 -17.66
CA GLU A 66 -9.23 -15.20 -17.50
C GLU A 66 -8.38 -15.72 -18.69
N THR A 67 -8.03 -14.85 -19.64
CA THR A 67 -7.25 -15.22 -20.83
C THR A 67 -5.76 -15.27 -20.50
N ILE A 68 -5.20 -16.49 -20.56
CA ILE A 68 -3.80 -16.79 -20.21
C ILE A 68 -2.79 -15.98 -21.04
N ALA A 69 -3.14 -15.58 -22.26
CA ALA A 69 -2.28 -14.79 -23.15
C ALA A 69 -2.06 -13.34 -22.68
N GLU A 70 -2.99 -12.77 -21.91
CA GLU A 70 -2.91 -11.37 -21.45
C GLU A 70 -2.33 -11.23 -20.03
N MET A 71 -2.21 -12.34 -19.29
CA MET A 71 -1.72 -12.33 -17.91
C MET A 71 -0.35 -11.66 -17.74
N PRO A 72 0.68 -11.91 -18.58
CA PRO A 72 1.99 -11.28 -18.41
C PRO A 72 1.92 -9.75 -18.52
N ALA A 73 1.14 -9.23 -19.48
CA ALA A 73 0.95 -7.79 -19.67
C ALA A 73 0.18 -7.15 -18.51
N GLN A 74 -0.79 -7.88 -17.94
CA GLN A 74 -1.54 -7.42 -16.77
C GLN A 74 -0.71 -7.39 -15.49
N PHE A 75 0.09 -8.43 -15.23
CA PHE A 75 1.02 -8.45 -14.11
C PHE A 75 2.01 -7.29 -14.20
N PHE A 76 2.55 -7.03 -15.40
CA PHE A 76 3.47 -5.91 -15.61
C PHE A 76 2.82 -4.55 -15.34
N ARG A 77 1.55 -4.35 -15.72
CA ARG A 77 0.78 -3.13 -15.39
C ARG A 77 0.59 -2.95 -13.88
N ILE A 78 0.25 -4.01 -13.15
CA ILE A 78 0.08 -3.95 -11.68
C ILE A 78 1.41 -3.58 -11.01
N VAL A 79 2.52 -4.19 -11.45
CA VAL A 79 3.86 -3.87 -10.94
C VAL A 79 4.20 -2.40 -11.23
N LEU A 80 3.92 -1.91 -12.43
CA LEU A 80 4.24 -0.55 -12.83
C LEU A 80 3.43 0.51 -12.04
N ILE A 81 2.14 0.27 -11.83
CA ILE A 81 1.29 1.15 -11.01
C ILE A 81 1.75 1.13 -9.54
N THR A 82 2.03 -0.06 -8.99
CA THR A 82 2.46 -0.19 -7.59
C THR A 82 3.84 0.44 -7.37
N ALA A 83 4.79 0.22 -8.28
CA ALA A 83 6.10 0.86 -8.25
C ALA A 83 5.99 2.38 -8.41
N GLY A 84 5.15 2.86 -9.34
CA GLY A 84 4.87 4.28 -9.53
C GLY A 84 4.30 4.94 -8.27
N ALA A 85 3.34 4.29 -7.60
CA ALA A 85 2.79 4.75 -6.33
C ALA A 85 3.86 4.80 -5.22
N GLY A 86 4.72 3.79 -5.14
CA GLY A 86 5.85 3.77 -4.20
C GLY A 86 6.85 4.91 -4.44
N VAL A 87 7.22 5.16 -5.71
CA VAL A 87 8.10 6.28 -6.08
C VAL A 87 7.44 7.62 -5.77
N ALA A 88 6.15 7.79 -6.10
CA ALA A 88 5.41 9.00 -5.79
C ALA A 88 5.38 9.26 -4.27
N LEU A 89 5.17 8.21 -3.47
CA LEU A 89 5.22 8.32 -2.01
C LEU A 89 6.62 8.74 -1.52
N LEU A 90 7.70 8.15 -2.04
CA LEU A 90 9.07 8.54 -1.70
C LEU A 90 9.38 10.00 -2.05
N LEU A 91 8.86 10.48 -3.19
CA LEU A 91 8.97 11.89 -3.59
C LEU A 91 8.20 12.80 -2.64
N LEU A 92 7.01 12.39 -2.19
CA LEU A 92 6.15 13.16 -1.27
C LEU A 92 6.64 13.14 0.18
N VAL A 93 7.40 12.11 0.58
CA VAL A 93 8.03 12.05 1.91
C VAL A 93 9.03 13.18 2.12
N ARG A 94 9.75 13.62 1.08
CA ARG A 94 10.72 14.71 1.16
C ARG A 94 10.08 16.05 1.62
N PRO A 95 9.03 16.59 0.97
CA PRO A 95 8.36 17.80 1.42
C PRO A 95 7.61 17.60 2.73
N MET A 96 7.01 16.43 2.98
CA MET A 96 6.36 16.15 4.27
C MET A 96 7.35 16.26 5.44
N ARG A 97 8.53 15.64 5.34
CA ARG A 97 9.57 15.78 6.37
C ARG A 97 10.04 17.21 6.55
N LYS A 98 10.09 18.00 5.46
CA LYS A 98 10.44 19.42 5.53
C LYS A 98 9.38 20.25 6.27
N LEU A 99 8.10 19.92 6.11
CA LEU A 99 6.97 20.58 6.80
C LEU A 99 6.82 20.14 8.27
N ILE A 100 7.23 18.93 8.60
CA ILE A 100 7.24 18.39 9.98
C ILE A 100 8.48 18.87 10.75
N GLY A 101 9.50 19.35 10.05
CA GLY A 101 10.75 19.86 10.61
C GLY A 101 10.63 21.24 11.25
N GLU A 102 9.77 21.39 12.27
CA GLU A 102 9.82 22.44 13.30
C GLU A 102 9.01 22.08 14.57
N ILE A 103 8.89 20.79 14.92
CA ILE A 103 8.35 20.43 16.24
C ILE A 103 9.40 19.61 16.99
N ARG A 104 10.26 20.34 17.69
CA ARG A 104 11.15 19.83 18.74
C ARG A 104 10.37 19.68 20.04
#